data_AF-A0A7S3IHM6-F1
#
_entry.id   AF-A0A7S3IHM6-F1
#
_cell.length_a   1.000
_cell.length_b   1.000
_cell.length_c   1.000
_cell.angle_alpha   90.00
_cell.angle_beta   90.00
_cell.angle_gamma   90.00
#
_symmetry.space_group_name_H-M   'P 1'
#
loop_
_entity.id
_entity.type
_entity.pdbx_description
1 polymer ?
#
loop_
_entity_poly.entity_id
_entity_poly.type
_entity_poly.pdbx_seq_one_letter_code
_entity_poly.pdbx_strand_id
1 'polypeptide(L)'
;MICTFFFTSLILSIKYHVKSNEGILGAASVGTTLVGVLITSSYTTGGCINPAVGLVQSIFQASVYPKIFAGDLVKSSTWIYALAPACGGILAGLFQLLNGKVQALVAAQGKEEEETLMNHKIESSF
;
A
#
# COMPACT_ATOMS: atom_id res chain seq x y z
N MET A 1 -4.54 -4.34 9.21
CA MET A 1 -3.76 -5.16 8.27
C MET A 1 -4.20 -4.96 6.82
N ILE A 2 -5.40 -5.40 6.42
CA ILE A 2 -5.87 -5.34 5.01
C ILE A 2 -5.91 -3.91 4.46
N CYS A 3 -6.47 -2.97 5.23
CA CYS A 3 -6.53 -1.56 4.84
C CYS A 3 -5.12 -0.95 4.67
N THR A 4 -4.19 -1.29 5.57
CA THR A 4 -2.77 -0.87 5.45
C THR A 4 -2.11 -1.50 4.22
N PHE A 5 -2.39 -2.78 3.93
CA PHE A 5 -1.89 -3.44 2.73
C PHE A 5 -2.30 -2.67 1.47
N PHE A 6 -3.59 -2.40 1.28
CA PHE A 6 -4.06 -1.66 0.10
C PHE A 6 -3.50 -0.25 0.01
N PHE A 7 -3.47 0.47 1.15
CA PHE A 7 -2.92 1.82 1.18
C PHE A 7 -1.43 1.85 0.81
N THR A 8 -0.62 0.97 1.41
CA THR A 8 0.81 0.89 1.12
C THR A 8 1.07 0.37 -0.30
N SER A 9 0.31 -0.60 -0.80
CA SER A 9 0.42 -1.08 -2.19
C SER A 9 0.15 0.03 -3.20
N LEU A 10 -0.85 0.88 -2.94
CA LEU A 10 -1.13 2.02 -3.82
C LEU A 10 -0.01 3.06 -3.79
N ILE A 11 0.54 3.38 -2.62
CA ILE A 11 1.71 4.27 -2.51
C ILE A 11 2.90 3.73 -3.31
N LEU A 12 3.20 2.44 -3.17
CA LEU A 12 4.30 1.80 -3.90
C LEU A 12 4.04 1.76 -5.42
N SER A 13 2.80 1.52 -5.83
CA SER A 13 2.41 1.57 -7.24
C SER A 13 2.61 2.97 -7.83
N ILE A 14 2.16 4.01 -7.14
CA ILE A 14 2.35 5.40 -7.59
C ILE A 14 3.84 5.77 -7.63
N LYS A 15 4.61 5.33 -6.63
CA LYS A 15 6.04 5.68 -6.53
C LYS A 15 6.90 5.03 -7.62
N TYR A 16 6.60 3.79 -7.99
CA TYR A 16 7.50 2.98 -8.83
C TYR A 16 6.93 2.62 -10.22
N HIS A 17 5.61 2.68 -10.42
CA HIS A 17 4.96 2.17 -11.64
C HIS A 17 4.25 3.25 -12.46
N VAL A 18 3.98 4.41 -11.85
CA VAL A 18 3.41 5.55 -12.57
C VAL A 18 4.55 6.35 -13.20
N LYS A 19 4.59 6.38 -14.54
CA LYS A 19 5.58 7.14 -15.31
C LYS A 19 5.26 8.63 -15.44
N SER A 20 4.06 9.07 -15.03
CA SER A 20 3.69 10.48 -15.11
C SER A 20 4.44 11.30 -14.06
N ASN A 21 4.89 12.49 -14.45
CA ASN A 21 5.55 13.44 -13.56
C ASN A 21 4.55 14.32 -12.79
N GLU A 22 3.26 13.99 -12.88
CA GLU A 22 2.16 14.75 -12.29
C GLU A 22 2.03 14.45 -10.79
N GLY A 23 2.86 15.10 -9.98
CA GLY A 23 2.89 14.92 -8.53
C GLY A 23 1.55 15.18 -7.85
N ILE A 24 0.70 16.06 -8.41
CA ILE A 24 -0.61 16.39 -7.84
C ILE A 24 -1.61 15.23 -7.96
N LEU A 25 -1.61 14.51 -9.08
CA LEU A 25 -2.51 13.38 -9.27
C LEU A 25 -2.10 12.18 -8.40
N GLY A 26 -0.78 11.98 -8.23
CA GLY A 26 -0.24 11.01 -7.28
C GLY A 26 -0.65 11.35 -5.84
N ALA A 27 -0.48 12.61 -5.42
CA ALA A 27 -0.87 13.08 -4.10
C ALA A 27 -2.38 12.95 -3.85
N ALA A 28 -3.22 13.34 -4.83
CA ALA A 28 -4.67 13.21 -4.75
C ALA A 28 -5.11 11.74 -4.64
N SER A 29 -4.45 10.84 -5.37
CA SER A 29 -4.74 9.39 -5.31
C SER A 29 -4.38 8.81 -3.94
N VAL A 30 -3.21 9.14 -3.39
CA VAL A 30 -2.81 8.71 -2.03
C VAL A 30 -3.77 9.29 -0.97
N GLY A 31 -4.10 10.58 -1.06
CA GLY A 31 -5.01 11.24 -0.12
C GLY A 31 -6.43 10.64 -0.15
N THR A 32 -6.99 10.43 -1.34
CA THR A 32 -8.32 9.83 -1.50
C THR A 32 -8.34 8.39 -0.99
N THR A 33 -7.27 7.62 -1.27
CA THR A 33 -7.14 6.26 -0.76
C THR A 33 -7.07 6.24 0.75
N LEU A 34 -6.32 7.17 1.37
CA LEU A 34 -6.25 7.29 2.82
C LEU A 34 -7.64 7.56 3.43
N VAL A 35 -8.40 8.49 2.86
CA VAL A 35 -9.77 8.78 3.30
C VAL A 35 -10.67 7.54 3.17
N GLY A 36 -10.62 6.84 2.03
CA GLY A 36 -11.39 5.62 1.81
C GLY A 36 -11.08 4.55 2.85
N VAL A 37 -9.80 4.23 3.06
CA VAL A 37 -9.41 3.20 4.04
C VAL A 37 -9.72 3.62 5.48
N LEU A 38 -9.66 4.91 5.80
CA LEU A 38 -10.06 5.41 7.11
C LEU A 38 -11.56 5.24 7.34
N ILE A 39 -12.42 5.62 6.38
CA ILE A 39 -13.87 5.44 6.51
C ILE A 39 -14.22 3.97 6.70
N THR A 40 -13.63 3.07 5.90
CA THR A 40 -13.90 1.63 6.01
C THR A 40 -13.41 1.03 7.34
N SER A 41 -12.25 1.46 7.84
CA SER A 41 -11.67 0.88 9.07
C SER A 41 -12.09 1.58 10.37
N SER A 42 -12.70 2.75 10.29
CA SER A 42 -13.14 3.53 11.46
C SER A 42 -14.16 2.76 12.31
N TYR A 43 -15.11 2.07 11.68
CA TYR A 43 -16.16 1.33 12.40
C TYR A 43 -15.64 0.07 13.11
N THR A 44 -14.59 -0.56 12.58
CA THR A 44 -14.10 -1.85 13.09
C THR A 44 -12.92 -1.72 14.03
N THR A 45 -11.94 -0.90 13.67
CA THR A 45 -10.66 -0.80 14.39
C THR A 45 -10.33 0.64 14.79
N GLY A 46 -11.20 1.62 14.48
CA GLY A 46 -10.93 3.02 14.76
C GLY A 46 -9.94 3.68 13.80
N GLY A 47 -9.63 3.09 12.63
CA GLY A 47 -8.81 3.76 11.62
C GLY A 47 -7.30 3.53 11.72
N CYS A 48 -6.84 2.49 12.43
CA CYS A 48 -5.41 2.26 12.62
C CYS A 48 -4.72 1.68 11.36
N ILE A 49 -4.22 2.57 10.51
CA ILE A 49 -3.52 2.24 9.25
C ILE A 49 -1.99 2.27 9.41
N ASN A 50 -1.47 2.97 10.42
CA ASN A 50 -0.05 3.21 10.64
C ASN A 50 0.31 2.91 12.11
N PRO A 51 1.42 2.20 12.38
CA PRO A 51 1.80 1.85 13.76
C PRO A 51 1.98 3.07 14.68
N ALA A 52 2.53 4.18 14.18
CA ALA A 52 2.68 5.42 14.96
C ALA A 52 1.31 6.04 15.30
N VAL A 53 0.38 6.03 14.34
CA VAL A 53 -0.99 6.54 14.54
C VAL A 53 -1.73 5.67 15.56
N GLY A 54 -1.61 4.35 15.47
CA GLY A 54 -2.23 3.41 16.41
C GLY A 54 -1.81 3.63 17.86
N LEU A 55 -0.52 3.87 18.10
CA LEU A 55 0.01 4.15 19.44
C LEU A 55 -0.52 5.48 19.98
N VAL A 56 -0.42 6.57 19.21
CA VAL A 56 -0.89 7.89 19.63
C VAL A 56 -2.40 7.88 19.87
N GLN A 57 -3.16 7.22 19.00
CA GLN A 57 -4.61 7.08 19.13
C GLN A 57 -4.99 6.34 20.42
N SER A 58 -4.28 5.26 20.77
CA SER A 58 -4.57 4.49 21.98
C SER A 58 -4.30 5.32 23.26
N ILE A 59 -3.21 6.11 23.27
CA ILE A 59 -2.88 7.01 24.38
C ILE A 59 -3.92 8.14 24.51
N PHE A 60 -4.31 8.73 23.37
CA PHE A 60 -5.27 9.83 23.35
C PHE A 60 -6.66 9.36 23.77
N GLN A 61 -7.11 8.19 23.30
CA GLN A 61 -8.40 7.60 23.70
C GLN A 61 -8.45 7.28 25.19
N ALA A 62 -7.36 6.75 25.76
CA ALA A 62 -7.24 6.53 27.20
C ALA A 62 -7.31 7.82 28.02
N SER A 63 -6.83 8.93 27.45
CA SER A 63 -6.81 10.25 28.11
C SER A 63 -8.15 10.98 28.03
N VAL A 64 -8.84 10.92 26.88
CA VAL A 64 -10.11 11.62 26.64
C VAL A 64 -11.30 10.86 27.22
N TYR A 65 -11.27 9.53 27.17
CA TYR A 65 -12.37 8.68 27.62
C TYR A 65 -11.91 7.65 28.67
N PRO A 66 -11.39 8.11 29.83
CA PRO A 66 -10.79 7.21 30.82
C PRO A 66 -11.81 6.17 31.32
N LYS A 67 -13.08 6.51 31.51
CA LYS A 67 -14.09 5.53 31.98
C LYS A 67 -14.37 4.38 31.01
N ILE A 68 -14.09 4.56 29.73
CA ILE A 68 -14.34 3.56 28.67
C ILE A 68 -13.07 2.75 28.39
N PHE A 69 -11.90 3.40 28.50
CA PHE A 69 -10.61 2.81 28.12
C PHE A 69 -9.63 2.57 29.27
N ALA A 70 -10.03 2.69 30.55
CA ALA A 70 -9.16 2.48 31.72
C ALA A 70 -8.92 1.01 32.13
N GLY A 71 -9.15 0.04 31.24
CA GLY A 71 -8.96 -1.38 31.54
C GLY A 71 -7.62 -1.95 31.08
N ASP A 72 -7.14 -3.00 31.75
CA ASP A 72 -5.97 -3.80 31.33
C ASP A 72 -6.13 -4.41 29.93
N LEU A 73 -7.36 -4.65 29.49
CA LEU A 73 -7.68 -5.11 28.15
C LEU A 73 -7.20 -4.14 27.06
N VAL A 74 -7.27 -2.82 27.28
CA VAL A 74 -6.81 -1.81 26.31
C VAL A 74 -5.30 -1.87 26.19
N LYS A 75 -4.57 -1.90 27.30
CA LYS A 75 -3.10 -2.03 27.32
C LYS A 75 -2.63 -3.34 26.70
N SER A 76 -3.32 -4.44 26.99
CA SER A 76 -2.97 -5.78 26.50
C SER A 76 -3.21 -5.97 25.00
N SER A 77 -4.11 -5.19 24.39
CA SER A 77 -4.41 -5.27 22.96
C SER A 77 -3.80 -4.13 22.12
N THR A 78 -3.21 -3.10 22.75
CA THR A 78 -2.60 -1.95 22.04
C THR A 78 -1.49 -2.37 21.07
N TRP A 79 -0.72 -3.43 21.39
CA TRP A 79 0.36 -3.89 20.50
C TRP A 79 -0.16 -4.33 19.11
N ILE A 80 -1.42 -4.78 19.01
CA ILE A 80 -2.00 -5.20 17.73
C ILE A 80 -2.16 -4.00 16.77
N TYR A 81 -2.32 -2.79 17.31
CA TYR A 81 -2.38 -1.55 16.57
C TYR A 81 -1.02 -1.13 15.99
N ALA A 82 0.08 -1.66 16.52
CA ALA A 82 1.41 -1.50 15.92
C ALA A 82 1.72 -2.66 14.97
N LEU A 83 1.47 -3.90 15.38
CA LEU A 83 1.86 -5.08 14.61
C LEU A 83 1.01 -5.25 13.34
N ALA A 84 -0.31 -5.10 13.42
CA ALA A 84 -1.19 -5.38 12.28
C ALA A 84 -0.95 -4.40 11.10
N PRO A 85 -0.69 -3.10 11.32
CA PRO A 85 -0.20 -2.21 10.27
C PRO A 85 1.17 -2.59 9.73
N ALA A 86 2.13 -2.94 10.59
CA ALA A 86 3.48 -3.34 10.17
C ALA A 86 3.44 -4.58 9.26
N CYS A 87 2.69 -5.61 9.64
CA CYS A 87 2.49 -6.81 8.81
C CYS A 87 1.79 -6.47 7.48
N GLY A 88 0.81 -5.57 7.48
CA GLY A 88 0.15 -5.11 6.25
C GLY A 88 1.12 -4.41 5.28
N GLY A 89 2.00 -3.56 5.81
CA GLY A 89 3.03 -2.88 5.03
C GLY A 89 4.09 -3.84 4.47
N ILE A 90 4.54 -4.81 5.27
CA ILE A 90 5.48 -5.86 4.82
C ILE A 90 4.86 -6.67 3.68
N LEU A 91 3.60 -7.09 3.84
CA LEU A 91 2.89 -7.85 2.81
C LEU A 91 2.74 -7.02 1.51
N ALA A 92 2.47 -5.72 1.62
CA ALA A 92 2.41 -4.83 0.46
C ALA A 92 3.75 -4.72 -0.26
N GLY A 93 4.85 -4.65 0.50
CA GLY A 93 6.21 -4.68 -0.06
C GLY A 93 6.52 -5.98 -0.79
N LEU A 94 6.19 -7.12 -0.20
CA LEU A 94 6.36 -8.44 -0.84
C LEU A 94 5.54 -8.57 -2.12
N PHE A 95 4.27 -8.15 -2.08
CA PHE A 95 3.40 -8.14 -3.25
C PHE A 95 3.97 -7.26 -4.36
N GLN A 96 4.55 -6.10 -4.01
CA GLN A 96 5.16 -5.22 -4.98
C GLN A 96 6.41 -5.83 -5.63
N LEU A 97 7.24 -6.54 -4.87
CA LEU A 97 8.43 -7.23 -5.40
C LEU A 97 8.03 -8.31 -6.43
N LEU A 98 6.96 -9.05 -6.16
CA LEU A 98 6.44 -10.04 -7.10
C LEU A 98 5.91 -9.37 -8.37
N ASN A 99 5.12 -8.31 -8.24
CA ASN A 99 4.59 -7.56 -9.39
C ASN A 99 5.71 -6.92 -10.22
N GLY A 100 6.75 -6.39 -9.58
CA GLY A 100 7.90 -5.84 -10.28
C GLY A 100 8.64 -6.89 -11.11
N LYS A 101 8.79 -8.12 -10.60
CA LYS A 101 9.37 -9.23 -11.36
C LYS A 101 8.51 -9.61 -12.56
N VAL A 102 7.19 -9.71 -12.38
CA VAL A 102 6.26 -10.01 -13.49
C VAL A 102 6.34 -8.95 -14.58
N GLN A 103 6.37 -7.67 -14.21
CA GLN A 103 6.49 -6.59 -15.21
C GLN A 103 7.83 -6.61 -15.95
N ALA A 104 8.93 -6.97 -15.28
CA ALA A 104 10.22 -7.14 -15.94
C ALA A 104 10.20 -8.28 -16.98
N LEU A 105 9.53 -9.39 -16.68
CA LEU A 105 9.36 -10.51 -17.61
C LEU A 105 8.52 -10.11 -18.82
N VAL A 106 7.38 -9.45 -18.60
CA VAL A 106 6.52 -8.95 -19.69
C VAL A 106 7.27 -7.94 -20.58
N ALA A 107 8.09 -7.07 -19.98
CA ALA A 107 8.90 -6.12 -20.73
C ALA A 107 10.03 -6.79 -21.55
N ALA A 108 10.57 -7.91 -21.09
CA ALA A 108 11.56 -8.68 -21.83
C ALA A 108 10.92 -9.38 -23.05
N GLN A 109 9.74 -9.99 -22.87
CA GLN A 109 9.01 -10.64 -23.96
C GLN A 109 8.64 -9.66 -25.09
N GLY A 110 8.20 -8.45 -24.73
CA GLY A 110 7.87 -7.43 -25.73
C GLY A 110 9.07 -6.99 -26.59
N LYS A 111 10.29 -7.01 -26.04
CA LYS A 111 11.51 -6.67 -26.80
C LYS A 111 11.93 -7.79 -27.77
N GLU A 112 11.83 -9.05 -27.34
CA GLU A 112 12.13 -10.20 -28.20
C GLU A 112 11.16 -10.26 -29.39
N GLU A 113 9.87 -9.96 -29.17
CA GLU A 113 8.86 -9.90 -30.22
C GLU A 113 9.13 -8.76 -31.23
N GLU A 114 9.52 -7.58 -30.75
CA GLU A 114 9.89 -6.43 -31.60
C GLU A 114 11.13 -6.71 -32.46
N GLU A 115 12.16 -7.37 -31.89
CA GLU A 115 13.37 -7.75 -32.62
C GLU A 115 13.08 -8.81 -33.70
N THR A 116 12.23 -9.80 -33.38
CA THR A 116 11.82 -10.84 -34.33
C THR A 116 11.02 -10.24 -35.50
N LEU A 117 10.12 -9.30 -35.22
CA LEU A 117 9.35 -8.58 -36.24
C LEU A 117 10.26 -7.72 -37.15
N MET A 118 11.28 -7.06 -36.60
CA MET A 118 12.24 -6.32 -37.42
C MET A 118 13.04 -7.23 -38.35
N ASN A 119 13.55 -8.36 -37.85
CA ASN A 119 14.31 -9.30 -38.67
C ASN A 119 13.48 -9.87 -39.83
N HIS A 120 12.23 -10.25 -39.57
CA HIS A 120 11.33 -10.72 -40.62
C HIS A 120 11.03 -9.62 -41.67
N LYS A 121 10.89 -8.36 -41.25
CA LYS A 121 10.66 -7.24 -42.17
C LYS A 121 11.87 -6.98 -43.08
N ILE A 122 13.08 -7.09 -42.55
CA ILE A 122 14.33 -6.95 -43.31
C ILE A 122 14.43 -8.06 -44.36
N GLU A 123 14.18 -9.32 -43.99
CA GLU A 123 14.24 -10.46 -44.93
C GLU A 123 13.19 -10.36 -46.05
N SER A 124 11.98 -9.85 -45.75
CA SER A 124 10.93 -9.66 -46.76
C SER A 124 11.18 -8.49 -47.75
N SER A 125 12.23 -7.71 -47.54
CA SER A 125 12.58 -6.54 -48.37
C SER A 125 13.70 -6.81 -49.39
N PHE A 126 14.24 -8.04 -49.43
CA PHE A 126 15.18 -8.55 -50.42
C PHE A 126 14.50 -9.56 -51.35
#